data_AF-A0A7K5F4B2-F1
#
_entry.id   AF-A0A7K5F4B2-F1
#
_cell.length_a   1.000
_cell.length_b   1.000
_cell.length_c   1.000
_cell.angle_alpha   90.00
_cell.angle_beta   90.00
_cell.angle_gamma   90.00
#
_symmetry.space_group_name_H-M   'P 1'
#
loop_
_entity.id
_entity.type
_entity.pdbx_description
1 polymer ?
#
loop_
_entity_poly.entity_id
_entity_poly.type
_entity_poly.pdbx_seq_one_letter_code
_entity_poly.pdbx_strand_id
1 'polypeptide(L)' 'MAYLVLLLGVSFVLAALAVASNPSPYYGVVELVLGSIVRCGWLVSLGVSFVSLV' A
#
# COMPACT_ATOMS: atom_id res chain seq x y z
N MET A 1 -6.03 -8.39 15.45
CA MET A 1 -6.48 -7.45 14.39
C MET A 1 -5.62 -6.20 14.32
N ALA A 2 -5.36 -5.49 15.42
CA ALA A 2 -4.53 -4.27 15.42
C ALA A 2 -3.13 -4.44 14.79
N TYR A 3 -2.46 -5.58 15.01
CA TYR A 3 -1.12 -5.83 14.46
C TYR A 3 -1.09 -5.96 12.92
N LEU A 4 -2.13 -6.53 12.29
CA LEU A 4 -2.21 -6.62 10.83
C LEU A 4 -2.41 -5.25 10.20
N VAL A 5 -3.29 -4.42 10.79
CA VAL A 5 -3.53 -3.04 10.38
C VAL A 5 -2.25 -2.20 10.51
N LEU A 6 -1.50 -2.36 11.60
CA LEU A 6 -0.21 -1.69 11.79
C LEU A 6 0.85 -2.18 10.79
N LEU A 7 0.98 -3.48 10.55
CA LEU A 7 1.94 -4.04 9.61
C LEU A 7 1.66 -3.55 8.18
N LEU A 8 0.39 -3.59 7.75
CA LEU A 8 -0.05 -3.08 6.44
C LEU A 8 0.15 -1.56 6.30
N GLY A 9 -0.05 -0.80 7.38
CA GLY A 9 0.25 0.63 7.41
C GLY A 9 1.75 0.93 7.24
N VAL A 10 2.62 0.19 7.95
CA VAL A 10 4.08 0.36 7.84
C VAL A 10 4.58 -0.03 6.45
N SER A 11 4.09 -1.13 5.87
CA SER A 11 4.48 -1.52 4.51
C SER A 11 3.98 -0.53 3.45
N PHE A 12 2.81 0.09 3.66
CA PHE A 12 2.34 1.18 2.79
C PHE A 12 3.27 2.40 2.83
N VAL A 13 3.73 2.79 4.02
CA VAL A 13 4.70 3.90 4.16
C VAL A 13 6.04 3.56 3.50
N LEU A 14 6.53 2.32 3.64
CA LEU A 14 7.75 1.87 2.96
C LEU A 14 7.61 1.88 1.43
N ALA A 15 6.48 1.41 0.90
CA ALA A 15 6.21 1.46 -0.54
C ALA A 15 6.12 2.91 -1.06
N ALA A 16 5.50 3.82 -0.30
CA ALA A 16 5.44 5.23 -0.66
C ALA A 16 6.83 5.90 -0.60
N LEU A 17 7.66 5.54 0.37
CA LEU A 17 9.05 6.00 0.48
C LEU A 17 9.89 5.51 -0.70
N ALA A 18 9.69 4.26 -1.12
CA ALA A 18 10.35 3.68 -2.29
C ALA A 18 9.95 4.42 -3.58
N VAL A 19 8.66 4.73 -3.78
CA VAL A 19 8.19 5.57 -4.90
C VAL A 19 8.81 6.97 -4.86
N ALA A 20 8.89 7.58 -3.68
CA ALA A 20 9.47 8.92 -3.50
C ALA A 20 11.00 8.97 -3.72
N SER A 21 11.68 7.82 -3.66
CA SER A 21 13.15 7.71 -3.81
C SER A 21 13.63 7.84 -5.26
N ASN A 22 12.75 8.19 -6.20
CA ASN A 22 13.01 8.28 -7.64
C ASN A 22 13.72 7.04 -8.25
N PRO A 23 13.24 5.81 -7.97
CA PRO A 23 13.68 4.67 -8.76
C PRO A 23 13.22 4.89 -10.21
N SER A 24 14.05 4.49 -11.17
CA SER A 24 13.74 4.57 -12.60
C SER A 24 12.32 4.08 -12.93
N PRO A 25 11.65 4.61 -13.97
CA PRO A 25 10.20 4.50 -14.16
C PRO A 25 9.65 3.06 -14.15
N TYR A 26 10.43 2.06 -14.54
CA TYR A 26 10.01 0.66 -14.47
C TYR A 26 9.79 0.15 -13.04
N TYR A 27 10.69 0.51 -12.12
CA TYR A 27 10.56 0.11 -10.71
C TYR A 27 9.51 0.94 -9.98
N GLY A 28 9.33 2.21 -10.37
CA GLY A 28 8.27 3.05 -9.81
C GLY A 28 6.87 2.47 -10.03
N VAL A 29 6.58 1.93 -11.22
CA VAL A 29 5.29 1.27 -11.50
C VAL A 29 5.10 0.02 -10.64
N VAL A 30 6.13 -0.80 -10.47
CA VAL A 30 6.06 -2.01 -9.64
C VAL A 30 5.78 -1.67 -8.18
N GLU A 31 6.45 -0.67 -7.62
CA GLU A 31 6.22 -0.19 -6.25
C GLU A 31 4.82 0.42 -6.07
N LEU A 32 4.32 1.15 -7.07
CA LEU A 32 2.94 1.69 -7.07
C LEU A 32 1.88 0.57 -7.06
N VAL A 33 2.09 -0.50 -7.84
CA VAL A 33 1.19 -1.66 -7.88
C VAL A 33 1.25 -2.43 -6.56
N LEU A 34 2.44 -2.67 -6.01
CA LEU A 34 2.59 -3.32 -4.70
C LEU A 34 1.96 -2.48 -3.59
N GLY A 35 2.18 -1.17 -3.60
CA GLY A 35 1.59 -0.22 -2.66
C GLY A 35 0.06 -0.19 -2.73
N SER A 36 -0.53 -0.32 -3.92
CA SER A 36 -2.00 -0.33 -4.08
C SER A 36 -2.63 -1.58 -3.49
N ILE A 37 -2.00 -2.75 -3.65
CA ILE A 37 -2.46 -4.03 -3.06
C ILE A 37 -2.39 -3.96 -1.53
N VAL A 38 -1.28 -3.45 -0.98
CA VAL A 38 -1.11 -3.26 0.47
C VAL A 38 -2.15 -2.31 1.03
N ARG A 39 -2.40 -1.17 0.35
CA ARG A 39 -3.45 -0.21 0.73
C ARG A 39 -4.84 -0.82 0.69
N CYS A 40 -5.14 -1.62 -0.33
CA CYS A 40 -6.42 -2.30 -0.49
C CYS A 40 -6.65 -3.28 0.69
N GLY A 41 -5.64 -4.09 1.02
CA GLY A 41 -5.71 -4.97 2.20
C GLY A 41 -5.91 -4.21 3.52
N TRP A 42 -5.31 -3.02 3.64
CA TRP A 42 -5.49 -2.16 4.81
C TRP A 42 -6.92 -1.59 4.91
N LEU A 43 -7.48 -1.08 3.81
CA LEU A 43 -8.85 -0.56 3.73
C LEU A 43 -9.91 -1.64 3.98
N VAL A 44 -9.72 -2.85 3.43
CA VAL A 44 -10.59 -4.01 3.71
C VAL A 44 -10.53 -4.39 5.19
N SER A 45 -9.35 -4.31 5.81
CA SER A 45 -9.20 -4.59 7.26
C SER A 45 -9.92 -3.57 8.16
N LEU A 46 -10.20 -2.36 7.65
CA LEU A 46 -10.99 -1.32 8.31
C LEU A 46 -12.50 -1.40 8.00
N GLY A 47 -12.92 -2.37 7.17
CA GLY A 47 -14.33 -2.56 6.79
C GLY A 47 -14.83 -1.64 5.67
N VAL A 48 -13.95 -0.83 5.06
CA VAL A 48 -14.30 0.10 3.96
C VAL A 48 -14.04 -0.51 2.58
N SER A 49 -14.49 -1.75 2.37
CA SER A 49 -14.20 -2.55 1.18
C SER A 49 -14.67 -1.93 -0.14
N PHE A 50 -15.77 -1.17 -0.13
CA PHE A 50 -16.26 -0.50 -1.35
C PHE A 50 -15.31 0.60 -1.82
N VAL A 51 -14.73 1.37 -0.88
CA VAL A 51 -13.72 2.40 -1.17
C VAL A 51 -12.40 1.76 -1.62
N SER A 52 -12.13 0.54 -1.18
CA SER A 52 -10.94 -0.23 -1.54
C SER A 52 -10.94 -0.77 -2.97
N LEU A 53 -12.14 -0.92 -3.56
CA LEU A 53 -12.37 -1.43 -4.91
C LEU A 53 -12.30 -0.34 -5.99
N VAL A 54 -12.36 0.93 -5.59
CA VAL A 54 -12.29 2.12 -6.46
C VAL A 54 -10.84 2.60 -6.57
#